data_AF-A0A966CYC0-F1
#
_entry.id   AF-A0A966CYC0-F1
#
_cell.length_a   1.000
_cell.length_b   1.000
_cell.length_c   1.000
_cell.angle_alpha   90.00
_cell.angle_beta   90.00
_cell.angle_gamma   90.00
#
_symmetry.space_group_name_H-M   'P 1'
#
loop_
_entity.id
_entity.type
_entity.pdbx_description
1 polymer ?
#
loop_
_entity_poly.entity_id
_entity_poly.type
_entity_poly.pdbx_seq_one_letter_code
_entity_poly.pdbx_strand_id
1 'polypeptide(L)'
;MTRKMMVMLVVASFFCLGMGGGVDVVSSIPKPDRVFNVRVVDATDTSYNAGQVSVDGVTFLPVRLGGAELGVDFAKISRVRFYLQGETVAVAVTGRDGQDMPSMTMDPNILFSGSTDWGNFRLKAKDIREISFQ
;
A
#
# COMPACT_ATOMS: atom_id res chain seq x y z
N MET A 1 0.77 35.93 -40.53
CA MET A 1 0.33 34.66 -39.89
C MET A 1 -0.92 34.20 -40.62
N THR A 2 -0.87 33.09 -41.36
CA THR A 2 -2.00 32.65 -42.19
C THR A 2 -3.09 32.03 -41.32
N ARG A 3 -4.37 32.20 -41.70
CA ARG A 3 -5.53 31.67 -40.97
C ARG A 3 -5.41 30.17 -40.61
N LYS A 4 -4.72 29.39 -41.45
CA LYS A 4 -4.42 27.95 -41.22
C LYS A 4 -3.47 27.72 -40.04
N MET A 5 -2.46 28.57 -39.88
CA MET A 5 -1.47 28.51 -38.80
C MET A 5 -2.09 28.86 -37.44
N MET A 6 -3.07 29.75 -37.41
CA MET A 6 -3.82 30.09 -36.20
C MET A 6 -4.71 28.93 -35.74
N VAL A 7 -5.38 28.23 -36.67
CA VAL A 7 -6.19 27.04 -36.34
C VAL A 7 -5.31 25.92 -35.77
N MET A 8 -4.13 25.70 -36.35
CA MET A 8 -3.20 24.67 -35.89
C MET A 8 -2.70 24.92 -34.46
N LEU A 9 -2.42 26.18 -34.10
CA LEU A 9 -2.01 26.57 -32.74
C LEU A 9 -3.12 26.35 -31.70
N VAL A 10 -4.38 26.64 -32.05
CA VAL A 10 -5.52 26.40 -31.16
C VAL A 10 -5.71 24.91 -30.91
N VAL A 11 -5.61 24.07 -31.95
CA VAL A 11 -5.72 22.61 -31.79
C VAL A 11 -4.57 22.06 -30.95
N ALA A 12 -3.34 22.54 -31.15
CA ALA A 12 -2.18 22.12 -30.35
C ALA A 12 -2.34 22.46 -28.87
N SER A 13 -2.98 23.59 -28.54
CA SER A 13 -3.19 24.01 -27.15
C SER A 13 -4.10 23.05 -26.35
N PHE A 14 -5.07 22.40 -27.01
CA PHE A 14 -5.93 21.39 -26.37
C PHE A 14 -5.14 20.13 -25.99
N PHE A 15 -4.07 19.78 -26.72
CA PHE A 15 -3.20 18.65 -26.37
C PHE A 15 -2.23 18.94 -25.22
N CYS A 16 -2.04 20.21 -24.85
CA CYS A 16 -1.18 20.60 -23.72
C CYS A 16 -1.91 20.66 -22.37
N LEU A 17 -3.24 20.53 -22.34
CA LEU A 17 -4.04 20.62 -21.11
C LEU A 17 -4.04 19.31 -20.26
N GLY A 18 -3.29 18.29 -20.67
CA GLY A 18 -3.31 16.96 -20.04
C GLY A 18 -2.30 16.73 -18.90
N MET A 19 -1.43 17.70 -18.57
CA MET A 19 -0.40 17.53 -17.54
C MET A 19 -0.78 18.20 -16.20
N GLY A 20 -1.97 17.88 -15.69
CA GLY A 20 -2.42 18.26 -14.36
C GLY A 20 -2.40 17.04 -13.43
N GLY A 21 -1.22 16.54 -13.09
CA GLY A 21 -1.08 15.50 -12.05
C GLY A 21 -1.34 16.13 -10.69
N GLY A 22 -2.60 16.11 -10.25
CA GLY A 22 -2.97 16.54 -8.90
C GLY A 22 -2.25 15.69 -7.85
N VAL A 23 -1.82 16.31 -6.76
CA VAL A 23 -1.48 15.58 -5.53
C VAL A 23 -2.75 14.91 -5.05
N ASP A 24 -2.84 13.59 -5.23
CA ASP A 24 -3.92 12.78 -4.66
C ASP A 24 -3.78 12.80 -3.15
N VAL A 25 -4.49 13.74 -2.52
CA VAL A 25 -4.68 13.74 -1.06
C VAL A 25 -5.50 12.50 -0.74
N VAL A 26 -5.00 11.64 0.15
CA VAL A 26 -5.72 10.44 0.63
C VAL A 26 -6.90 10.89 1.50
N SER A 27 -7.99 11.29 0.84
CA SER A 27 -9.19 11.85 1.47
C SER A 27 -10.11 10.76 2.03
N SER A 28 -10.01 9.53 1.50
CA SER A 28 -10.82 8.40 1.93
C SER A 28 -10.03 7.09 1.82
N ILE A 29 -10.25 6.23 2.81
CA ILE A 29 -9.77 4.85 2.84
C ILE A 29 -10.98 3.91 2.96
N PRO A 30 -10.93 2.70 2.39
CA PRO A 30 -11.98 1.71 2.60
C PRO A 30 -12.05 1.35 4.09
N LYS A 31 -13.27 1.27 4.64
CA LYS A 31 -13.47 0.85 6.04
C LYS A 31 -13.38 -0.67 6.13
N PRO A 32 -12.46 -1.25 6.92
CA PRO A 32 -12.36 -2.69 7.10
C PRO A 32 -13.45 -3.24 8.02
N ASP A 33 -13.76 -4.52 7.86
CA ASP A 33 -14.72 -5.25 8.70
C ASP A 33 -14.29 -5.36 10.18
N ARG A 34 -12.99 -5.29 10.44
CA ARG A 34 -12.38 -5.34 11.78
C ARG A 34 -11.33 -4.26 11.92
N VAL A 35 -11.25 -3.66 13.10
CA VAL A 35 -10.26 -2.61 13.40
C VAL A 35 -9.05 -3.24 14.10
N PHE A 36 -7.87 -3.02 13.53
CA PHE A 36 -6.60 -3.42 14.13
C PHE A 36 -5.75 -2.17 14.37
N ASN A 37 -5.21 -2.06 15.58
CA ASN A 37 -4.19 -1.06 15.91
C ASN A 37 -2.82 -1.67 15.64
N VAL A 38 -2.02 -0.97 14.84
CA VAL A 38 -0.70 -1.44 14.43
C VAL A 38 0.31 -0.31 14.54
N ARG A 39 1.57 -0.69 14.70
CA ARG A 39 2.71 0.18 14.45
C ARG A 39 3.25 -0.11 13.05
N VAL A 40 3.28 0.89 12.20
CA VAL A 40 3.90 0.81 10.87
C VAL A 40 5.29 1.40 10.94
N VAL A 41 6.23 0.80 10.20
CA VAL A 41 7.52 1.39 9.88
C VAL A 41 7.71 1.34 8.38
N ASP A 42 7.92 2.50 7.76
CA ASP A 42 8.15 2.60 6.32
C ASP A 42 9.60 2.29 5.93
N ALA A 43 9.87 2.26 4.61
CA ALA A 43 11.20 2.01 4.06
C ALA A 43 12.23 3.11 4.41
N THR A 44 11.79 4.29 4.86
CA THR A 44 12.64 5.42 5.30
C THR A 44 12.90 5.44 6.81
N ASP A 45 12.51 4.38 7.52
CA ASP A 45 12.61 4.24 8.99
C ASP A 45 11.66 5.17 9.77
N THR A 46 10.66 5.77 9.11
CA THR A 46 9.63 6.56 9.79
C THR A 46 8.60 5.63 10.41
N SER A 47 8.26 5.84 11.68
CA SER A 47 7.34 5.00 12.42
C SER A 47 6.15 5.78 12.98
N TYR A 48 4.96 5.21 12.85
CA TYR A 48 3.72 5.78 13.33
C TYR A 48 2.72 4.69 13.72
N ASN A 49 1.79 5.04 14.63
CA ASN A 49 0.67 4.18 14.98
C ASN A 49 -0.50 4.44 14.03
N ALA A 50 -1.19 3.36 13.66
CA ALA A 50 -2.32 3.41 12.77
C ALA A 50 -3.44 2.46 13.22
N GLY A 51 -4.68 2.89 13.01
CA GLY A 51 -5.88 2.07 13.10
C GLY A 51 -6.53 1.90 11.73
N GLN A 52 -7.62 1.13 11.69
CA GLN A 52 -8.38 0.84 10.46
C GLN A 52 -7.51 0.35 9.30
N VAL A 53 -6.43 -0.37 9.62
CA VAL A 53 -5.48 -0.84 8.62
C VAL A 53 -6.12 -1.94 7.78
N SER A 54 -6.01 -1.80 6.47
CA SER A 54 -6.54 -2.74 5.49
C SER A 54 -5.64 -2.83 4.27
N VAL A 55 -5.75 -3.95 3.55
CA VAL A 55 -5.18 -4.15 2.22
C VAL A 55 -6.35 -4.25 1.27
N ASP A 56 -6.44 -3.31 0.32
CA ASP A 56 -7.59 -3.21 -0.60
C ASP A 56 -8.97 -3.28 0.11
N GLY A 57 -9.03 -2.77 1.34
CA GLY A 57 -10.25 -2.73 2.17
C GLY A 57 -10.55 -3.99 2.99
N VAL A 58 -9.73 -5.04 2.90
CA VAL A 58 -9.88 -6.26 3.72
C VAL A 58 -8.78 -6.37 4.78
N THR A 59 -9.04 -7.15 5.84
CA THR A 59 -8.10 -7.38 6.95
C THR A 59 -7.36 -8.72 6.81
N PHE A 60 -6.94 -9.02 5.59
CA PHE A 60 -6.13 -10.19 5.27
C PHE A 60 -4.86 -9.71 4.59
N LEU A 61 -3.75 -10.38 4.88
CA LEU A 61 -2.48 -10.15 4.20
C LEU A 61 -2.44 -11.06 2.96
N PRO A 62 -2.60 -10.51 1.74
CA PRO A 62 -2.47 -11.28 0.52
C PRO A 62 -1.01 -11.66 0.29
N VAL A 63 -0.75 -12.96 0.19
CA VAL A 63 0.59 -13.53 0.03
C VAL A 63 0.57 -14.74 -0.89
N ARG A 64 1.73 -15.07 -1.45
CA ARG A 64 1.99 -16.27 -2.22
C ARG A 64 2.93 -17.19 -1.47
N LEU A 65 2.55 -18.46 -1.35
CA LEU A 65 3.37 -19.53 -0.80
C LEU A 65 3.56 -20.58 -1.89
N GLY A 66 4.76 -20.64 -2.47
CA GLY A 66 5.01 -21.44 -3.68
C GLY A 66 4.06 -21.02 -4.81
N GLY A 67 3.25 -21.95 -5.30
CA GLY A 67 2.24 -21.69 -6.35
C GLY A 67 0.85 -21.29 -5.85
N ALA A 68 0.64 -21.18 -4.53
CA ALA A 68 -0.67 -20.88 -3.94
C ALA A 68 -0.81 -19.41 -3.55
N GLU A 69 -1.98 -18.82 -3.79
CA GLU A 69 -2.39 -17.52 -3.27
C GLU A 69 -3.19 -17.70 -1.99
N LEU A 70 -2.81 -16.97 -0.94
CA LEU A 70 -3.36 -17.10 0.41
C LEU A 70 -3.65 -15.73 1.00
N GLY A 71 -4.66 -15.67 1.87
CA GLY A 71 -4.92 -14.52 2.74
C GLY A 71 -4.64 -14.90 4.19
N VAL A 72 -3.63 -14.30 4.81
CA VAL A 72 -3.35 -14.51 6.24
C VAL A 72 -4.17 -13.52 7.05
N ASP A 73 -5.04 -14.01 7.93
CA ASP A 73 -5.86 -13.16 8.80
C ASP A 73 -4.98 -12.30 9.73
N PHE A 74 -5.18 -10.98 9.73
CA PHE A 74 -4.50 -10.04 10.63
C PHE A 74 -4.64 -10.43 12.11
N ALA A 75 -5.74 -11.07 12.51
CA ALA A 75 -5.95 -11.57 13.87
C ALA A 75 -4.93 -12.64 14.29
N LYS A 76 -4.33 -13.36 13.34
CA LYS A 76 -3.33 -14.40 13.60
C LYS A 76 -1.89 -13.89 13.58
N ILE A 77 -1.70 -12.64 13.17
CA ILE A 77 -0.37 -12.04 12.96
C ILE A 77 0.00 -11.19 14.18
N SER A 78 1.26 -11.32 14.63
CA SER A 78 1.88 -10.38 15.56
C SER A 78 2.80 -9.39 14.84
N ARG A 79 3.54 -9.85 13.82
CA ARG A 79 4.48 -9.01 13.07
C ARG A 79 4.58 -9.46 11.62
N VAL A 80 4.77 -8.50 10.73
CA VAL A 80 5.11 -8.70 9.32
C VAL A 80 6.33 -7.86 8.98
N ARG A 81 7.35 -8.47 8.39
CA ARG A 81 8.50 -7.76 7.82
C ARG A 81 8.53 -7.94 6.32
N PHE A 82 8.85 -6.85 5.63
CA PHE A 82 8.81 -6.75 4.19
C PHE A 82 10.23 -6.50 3.67
N TYR A 83 10.64 -7.26 2.67
CA TYR A 83 11.95 -7.15 2.04
C TYR A 83 11.78 -7.11 0.53
N LEU A 84 12.06 -5.96 -0.08
CA LEU A 84 12.02 -5.83 -1.53
C LEU A 84 13.15 -6.69 -2.17
N GLN A 85 12.77 -7.60 -3.05
CA GLN A 85 13.68 -8.51 -3.77
C GLN A 85 13.39 -8.43 -5.27
N GLY A 86 13.99 -7.44 -5.93
CA GLY A 86 13.76 -7.17 -7.35
C GLY A 86 12.30 -6.79 -7.61
N GLU A 87 11.55 -7.67 -8.28
CA GLU A 87 10.15 -7.44 -8.66
C GLU A 87 9.12 -8.01 -7.67
N THR A 88 9.57 -8.65 -6.58
CA THR A 88 8.68 -9.18 -5.54
C THR A 88 9.06 -8.65 -4.16
N VAL A 89 8.14 -8.72 -3.21
CA VAL A 89 8.44 -8.46 -1.79
C VAL A 89 8.40 -9.79 -1.05
N ALA A 90 9.52 -10.18 -0.46
CA ALA A 90 9.56 -11.29 0.48
C ALA A 90 8.96 -10.84 1.81
N VAL A 91 8.10 -11.68 2.38
CA VAL A 91 7.30 -11.38 3.57
C VAL A 91 7.63 -12.42 4.64
N ALA A 92 8.15 -11.95 5.77
CA ALA A 92 8.32 -12.77 6.96
C ALA A 92 7.21 -12.46 7.95
N VAL A 93 6.34 -13.44 8.22
CA VAL A 93 5.18 -13.30 9.11
C VAL A 93 5.44 -14.06 10.39
N THR A 94 5.36 -13.37 11.53
CA THR A 94 5.36 -13.98 12.85
C THR A 94 3.92 -14.05 13.36
N GLY A 95 3.49 -15.25 13.76
CA GLY A 95 2.18 -15.51 14.34
C GLY A 95 2.04 -14.92 15.75
N ARG A 96 0.80 -14.84 16.26
CA ARG A 96 0.54 -14.47 17.67
C ARG A 96 1.01 -15.54 18.67
N ASP A 97 1.22 -16.76 18.22
CA ASP A 97 1.87 -17.84 18.97
C ASP A 97 3.40 -17.71 19.06
N GLY A 98 3.97 -16.69 18.41
CA GLY A 98 5.41 -16.44 18.35
C GLY A 98 6.15 -17.30 17.33
N GLN A 99 5.45 -18.15 16.56
CA GLN A 99 6.06 -18.96 15.52
C GLN A 99 6.12 -18.19 14.20
N ASP A 100 7.24 -18.34 13.49
CA ASP A 100 7.35 -17.81 12.14
C ASP A 100 6.61 -18.73 11.16
N MET A 101 5.83 -18.12 10.29
CA MET A 101 5.14 -18.82 9.21
C MET A 101 6.12 -19.11 8.05
N PRO A 102 5.77 -20.03 7.13
CA PRO A 102 6.61 -20.34 5.97
C PRO A 102 6.97 -19.09 5.14
N SER A 103 8.09 -19.17 4.39
CA SER A 103 8.52 -18.08 3.52
C SER A 103 7.45 -17.76 2.47
N MET A 104 7.02 -16.50 2.46
CA MET A 104 5.95 -16.01 1.60
C MET A 104 6.43 -14.81 0.79
N THR A 105 5.76 -14.56 -0.33
CA THR A 105 6.03 -13.41 -1.20
C THR A 105 4.75 -12.63 -1.46
N MET A 106 4.86 -11.39 -1.91
CA MET A 106 3.73 -10.58 -2.32
C MET A 106 4.09 -9.63 -3.48
N ASP A 107 3.08 -9.14 -4.17
CA ASP A 107 3.25 -8.12 -5.21
C ASP A 107 3.65 -6.77 -4.57
N PRO A 108 4.70 -6.10 -5.06
CA PRO A 108 5.21 -4.85 -4.50
C PRO A 108 4.22 -3.68 -4.57
N ASN A 109 3.20 -3.73 -5.43
CA ASN A 109 2.24 -2.66 -5.66
C ASN A 109 0.96 -2.78 -4.84
N ILE A 110 0.80 -3.85 -4.06
CA ILE A 110 -0.33 -4.03 -3.15
C ILE A 110 -0.42 -2.84 -2.20
N LEU A 111 -1.63 -2.28 -2.07
CA LEU A 111 -1.87 -1.05 -1.33
C LEU A 111 -2.36 -1.35 0.09
N PHE A 112 -1.57 -0.91 1.05
CA PHE A 112 -1.96 -0.80 2.45
C PHE A 112 -2.54 0.59 2.68
N SER A 113 -3.64 0.65 3.41
CA SER A 113 -4.25 1.90 3.83
C SER A 113 -4.63 1.85 5.29
N GLY A 114 -4.72 3.02 5.92
CA GLY A 114 -5.11 3.13 7.31
C GLY A 114 -5.20 4.58 7.77
N SER A 115 -5.60 4.78 9.02
CA SER A 115 -5.77 6.09 9.63
C SER A 115 -4.80 6.24 10.81
N THR A 116 -4.14 7.39 10.88
CA THR A 116 -3.36 7.87 12.01
C THR A 116 -4.10 9.01 12.71
N ASP A 117 -3.58 9.51 13.84
CA ASP A 117 -4.18 10.65 14.56
C ASP A 117 -4.17 11.96 13.76
N TRP A 118 -3.29 12.07 12.76
CA TRP A 118 -3.08 13.28 11.96
C TRP A 118 -3.55 13.16 10.51
N GLY A 119 -4.03 11.98 10.09
CA GLY A 119 -4.54 11.78 8.73
C GLY A 119 -4.55 10.33 8.27
N ASN A 120 -5.01 10.12 7.04
CA ASN A 120 -4.98 8.82 6.39
C ASN A 120 -3.68 8.61 5.63
N PHE A 121 -3.24 7.37 5.52
CA PHE A 121 -2.10 7.00 4.70
C PHE A 121 -2.47 5.92 3.68
N ARG A 122 -1.66 5.87 2.63
CA ARG A 122 -1.65 4.78 1.67
C ARG A 122 -0.20 4.49 1.29
N LEU A 123 0.24 3.24 1.45
CA LEU A 123 1.58 2.79 1.12
C LEU A 123 1.52 1.56 0.24
N LYS A 124 2.47 1.41 -0.67
CA LYS A 124 2.66 0.15 -1.39
C LYS A 124 3.47 -0.80 -0.52
N ALA A 125 3.28 -2.11 -0.71
CA ALA A 125 4.02 -3.14 0.01
C ALA A 125 5.55 -2.94 -0.02
N LYS A 126 6.09 -2.51 -1.18
CA LYS A 126 7.52 -2.21 -1.34
C LYS A 126 8.05 -1.05 -0.50
N ASP A 127 7.17 -0.16 -0.06
CA ASP A 127 7.51 1.05 0.68
C ASP A 127 7.32 0.86 2.21
N ILE A 128 6.97 -0.36 2.63
CA ILE A 128 6.80 -0.75 4.03
C ILE A 128 8.00 -1.59 4.43
N ARG A 129 8.50 -1.40 5.65
CA ARG A 129 9.56 -2.24 6.25
C ARG A 129 8.98 -3.23 7.26
N GLU A 130 8.11 -2.75 8.13
CA GLU A 130 7.51 -3.58 9.19
C GLU A 130 6.09 -3.12 9.54
N ILE A 131 5.21 -4.08 9.84
CA ILE A 131 3.93 -3.85 10.52
C ILE A 131 3.91 -4.74 11.77
N SER A 132 3.71 -4.13 12.93
CA SER A 132 3.55 -4.84 14.21
C SER A 132 2.12 -4.65 14.73
N PHE A 133 1.40 -5.75 14.93
CA PHE A 133 0.03 -5.77 15.42
C PHE A 133 0.01 -5.77 16.95
N GLN A 134 -0.81 -4.90 17.54
CA GLN A 134 -0.98 -4.80 19.00
C GLN A 134 -2.04 -5.78 19.54
#